data_AF-X1UZB4-F1
#
_entry.id   AF-X1UZB4-F1
#
_cell.length_a   1.000
_cell.length_b   1.000
_cell.length_c   1.000
_cell.angle_alpha   90.00
_cell.angle_beta   90.00
_cell.angle_gamma   90.00
#
_symmetry.space_group_name_H-M   'P 1'
#
loop_
_entity.id
_entity.type
_entity.pdbx_description
1 polymer ?
#
loop_
_entity_poly.entity_id
_entity_poly.type
_entity_poly.pdbx_seq_one_letter_code
_entity_poly.pdbx_strand_id
1 'polypeptide(L)'
;KGGCQVAGRPFFVRLYPELSVAALKAGLDKELALWYELRAINITGCGRLDLNDALASLVKHFGYSQATAYRLLGAGDGRLWNIYQSPRLPGLSQIKIYSLLRVAEYFNTSVLRLSRPVEIPGQGFRGRKAKRAWLYASFFKPDGSRAKPISRDSIKDATGVKRRQQKRYDKVAGTKRVANFACYQDSQGKLTRMRHLVDGKSRQWLKDRRLGNTYHSRALKAQGGMTKKVNAILQRSLNWGEARLPKRFFLTPGSLIRSSERHEEAF
;
A
#
# COMPACT_ATOMS: atom_id res chain seq x y z
N LYS A 1 0.07 -27.97 -22.62
CA LYS A 1 1.40 -28.40 -22.10
C LYS A 1 2.14 -27.17 -21.59
N GLY A 2 2.77 -27.23 -20.42
CA GLY A 2 3.59 -26.14 -19.85
C GLY A 2 3.25 -25.69 -18.42
N GLY A 3 2.74 -26.58 -17.56
CA GLY A 3 2.50 -26.29 -16.15
C GLY A 3 3.79 -26.35 -15.32
N CYS A 4 4.66 -25.35 -15.43
CA CYS A 4 5.72 -25.14 -14.44
C CYS A 4 5.15 -24.38 -13.23
N GLN A 5 4.31 -25.05 -12.45
CA GLN A 5 4.19 -24.67 -11.03
C GLN A 5 5.41 -25.27 -10.36
N VAL A 6 6.38 -24.42 -10.00
CA VAL A 6 7.44 -24.79 -9.07
C VAL A 6 6.74 -25.18 -7.76
N ALA A 7 6.61 -26.48 -7.52
CA ALA A 7 6.07 -27.02 -6.29
C ALA A 7 6.85 -26.43 -5.10
N GLY A 8 6.13 -25.83 -4.15
CA GLY A 8 6.69 -25.43 -2.86
C GLY A 8 6.93 -23.93 -2.63
N ARG A 9 6.82 -23.04 -3.62
CA ARG A 9 6.80 -21.59 -3.32
C ARG A 9 5.39 -21.12 -2.94
N PRO A 10 5.21 -20.46 -1.78
CA PRO A 10 3.92 -19.91 -1.43
C PRO A 10 3.52 -18.88 -2.49
N PHE A 11 2.31 -18.98 -3.00
CA PHE A 11 1.75 -18.03 -3.95
C PHE A 11 1.44 -16.73 -3.21
N PHE A 12 2.08 -15.60 -3.56
CA PHE A 12 1.95 -14.32 -2.89
C PHE A 12 1.25 -13.28 -3.76
N VAL A 13 0.44 -12.43 -3.13
CA VAL A 13 -0.15 -11.23 -3.73
C VAL A 13 0.63 -10.02 -3.25
N ARG A 14 1.15 -9.24 -4.21
CA ARG A 14 1.91 -8.03 -3.93
C ARG A 14 1.00 -6.80 -3.97
N LEU A 15 0.78 -6.18 -2.81
CA LEU A 15 -0.02 -4.96 -2.66
C LEU A 15 0.85 -3.71 -2.61
N TYR A 16 0.28 -2.62 -3.09
CA TYR A 16 0.87 -1.28 -3.01
C TYR A 16 -0.04 -0.43 -2.11
N PRO A 17 0.46 0.06 -0.96
CA PRO A 17 -0.36 0.73 0.04
C PRO A 17 -1.18 1.90 -0.52
N GLU A 18 -0.56 2.76 -1.32
CA GLU A 18 -1.20 3.98 -1.82
C GLU A 18 -2.30 3.68 -2.85
N LEU A 19 -2.08 2.70 -3.73
CA LEU A 19 -3.13 2.25 -4.65
C LEU A 19 -4.29 1.63 -3.87
N SER A 20 -3.98 0.82 -2.85
CA SER A 20 -5.00 0.17 -2.01
C SER A 20 -5.87 1.20 -1.30
N VAL A 21 -5.25 2.25 -0.75
CA VAL A 21 -5.94 3.37 -0.13
C VAL A 21 -6.78 4.17 -1.13
N ALA A 22 -6.22 4.49 -2.30
CA ALA A 22 -6.92 5.23 -3.34
C ALA A 22 -8.17 4.47 -3.82
N ALA A 23 -8.04 3.17 -4.06
CA ALA A 23 -9.17 2.32 -4.44
C ALA A 23 -10.23 2.20 -3.35
N LEU A 24 -9.83 2.10 -2.07
CA LEU A 24 -10.77 2.08 -0.95
C LEU A 24 -11.57 3.38 -0.85
N LYS A 25 -10.94 4.53 -1.11
CA LYS A 25 -11.63 5.83 -1.16
C LYS A 25 -12.56 5.94 -2.36
N ALA A 26 -12.12 5.51 -3.53
CA ALA A 26 -12.89 5.58 -4.77
C ALA A 26 -14.00 4.51 -4.87
N GLY A 27 -14.06 3.54 -3.94
CA GLY A 27 -15.00 2.41 -4.03
C GLY A 27 -14.65 1.39 -5.13
N LEU A 28 -13.40 1.42 -5.62
CA LEU A 28 -12.86 0.53 -6.65
C LEU A 28 -12.06 -0.64 -6.03
N ASP A 29 -12.44 -1.06 -4.82
CA ASP A 29 -11.72 -2.06 -4.04
C ASP A 29 -11.74 -3.45 -4.69
N LYS A 30 -12.78 -3.76 -5.47
CA LYS A 30 -12.93 -5.07 -6.11
C LYS A 30 -12.05 -5.18 -7.36
N GLU A 31 -12.06 -4.13 -8.16
CA GLU A 31 -11.31 -4.00 -9.40
C GLU A 31 -9.82 -4.01 -9.09
N LEU A 32 -9.38 -3.22 -8.10
CA LEU A 32 -7.97 -3.23 -7.70
C LEU A 32 -7.56 -4.57 -7.08
N ALA A 33 -8.42 -5.20 -6.26
CA ALA A 33 -8.12 -6.53 -5.75
C ALA A 33 -7.92 -7.54 -6.89
N LEU A 34 -8.80 -7.52 -7.90
CA LEU A 34 -8.67 -8.38 -9.07
C LEU A 34 -7.40 -8.08 -9.87
N TRP A 35 -7.01 -6.81 -10.00
CA TRP A 35 -5.75 -6.43 -10.64
C TRP A 35 -4.54 -7.04 -9.92
N TYR A 36 -4.53 -7.03 -8.57
CA TYR A 36 -3.47 -7.69 -7.81
C TYR A 36 -3.44 -9.21 -8.01
N GLU A 37 -4.60 -9.83 -8.11
CA GLU A 37 -4.75 -11.27 -8.33
C GLU A 37 -4.26 -11.68 -9.72
N LEU A 38 -4.65 -10.95 -10.76
CA LEU A 38 -4.18 -11.16 -12.13
C LEU A 38 -2.66 -11.00 -12.22
N ARG A 39 -2.09 -10.02 -11.52
CA ARG A 39 -0.63 -9.85 -11.46
C ARG A 39 0.06 -10.98 -10.71
N ALA A 40 -0.56 -11.54 -9.68
CA ALA A 40 -0.02 -12.70 -8.97
C ALA A 40 -0.05 -13.97 -9.84
N ILE A 41 -1.10 -14.13 -10.67
CA ILE A 41 -1.22 -15.23 -11.63
C ILE A 41 -0.21 -15.08 -12.78
N ASN A 42 0.11 -13.84 -13.19
CA ASN A 42 1.07 -13.55 -14.25
C ASN A 42 2.53 -13.74 -13.79
N ILE A 43 2.94 -15.00 -13.61
CA ILE A 43 4.27 -15.39 -13.11
C ILE A 43 5.39 -14.91 -14.06
N THR A 44 5.15 -14.93 -15.37
CA THR A 44 6.13 -14.53 -16.39
C THR A 44 6.35 -13.02 -16.45
N GLY A 45 5.41 -12.22 -15.91
CA GLY A 45 5.49 -10.77 -15.90
C GLY A 45 5.28 -10.11 -17.26
N CYS A 46 4.83 -10.86 -18.27
CA CYS A 46 4.65 -10.35 -19.65
C CYS A 46 3.46 -9.37 -19.79
N GLY A 47 2.62 -9.25 -18.75
CA GLY A 47 1.47 -8.36 -18.74
C GLY A 47 0.27 -8.83 -19.57
N ARG A 48 0.34 -10.04 -20.15
CA ARG A 48 -0.76 -10.67 -20.90
C ARG A 48 -1.14 -12.01 -20.28
N LEU A 49 -2.43 -12.34 -20.29
CA LEU A 49 -2.96 -13.65 -19.88
C LEU A 49 -4.02 -14.09 -20.87
N ASP A 50 -4.15 -15.39 -21.10
CA ASP A 50 -5.34 -15.96 -21.74
C ASP A 50 -6.54 -15.82 -20.79
N LEU A 51 -7.70 -15.44 -21.33
CA LEU A 51 -8.90 -15.20 -20.52
C LEU A 51 -9.38 -16.47 -19.80
N ASN A 52 -9.37 -17.62 -20.47
CA ASN A 52 -9.85 -18.88 -19.89
C ASN A 52 -8.88 -19.38 -18.82
N ASP A 53 -7.58 -19.31 -19.07
CA ASP A 53 -6.56 -19.68 -18.09
C ASP A 53 -6.58 -18.76 -16.86
N ALA A 54 -6.80 -17.46 -17.07
CA ALA A 54 -6.96 -16.49 -15.99
C ALA A 54 -8.21 -16.80 -15.15
N LEU A 55 -9.35 -17.10 -15.78
CA LEU A 55 -10.58 -17.50 -15.08
C LEU A 55 -10.37 -18.77 -14.26
N ALA A 56 -9.80 -19.82 -14.86
CA ALA A 56 -9.50 -21.07 -14.15
C ALA A 56 -8.58 -20.82 -12.94
N SER A 57 -7.57 -19.97 -13.11
CA SER A 57 -6.65 -19.59 -12.03
C SER A 57 -7.35 -18.79 -10.92
N LEU A 58 -8.25 -17.87 -11.27
CA LEU A 58 -9.04 -17.10 -10.30
C LEU A 58 -9.97 -17.99 -9.48
N VAL A 59 -10.62 -18.97 -10.12
CA VAL A 59 -11.45 -19.97 -9.45
C VAL A 59 -10.60 -20.81 -8.50
N LYS A 60 -9.51 -21.41 -9.00
CA LYS A 60 -8.63 -22.31 -8.24
C LYS A 60 -7.94 -21.62 -7.06
N HIS A 61 -7.36 -20.45 -7.29
CA HIS A 61 -6.49 -19.80 -6.31
C HIS A 61 -7.20 -18.79 -5.41
N PHE A 62 -8.28 -18.16 -5.87
CA PHE A 62 -8.96 -17.08 -5.13
C PHE A 62 -10.42 -17.38 -4.75
N GLY A 63 -10.96 -18.52 -5.20
CA GLY A 63 -12.28 -19.01 -4.81
C GLY A 63 -13.44 -18.21 -5.42
N TYR A 64 -13.27 -17.66 -6.62
CA TYR A 64 -14.38 -17.09 -7.36
C TYR A 64 -15.26 -18.17 -7.99
N SER A 65 -16.53 -17.88 -8.20
CA SER A 65 -17.30 -18.58 -9.23
C SER A 65 -16.93 -18.01 -10.60
N GLN A 66 -16.99 -18.84 -11.64
CA GLN A 66 -16.65 -18.43 -13.01
C GLN A 66 -17.49 -17.22 -13.47
N ALA A 67 -18.80 -17.25 -13.23
CA ALA A 67 -19.70 -16.13 -13.53
C ALA A 67 -19.32 -14.83 -12.80
N THR A 68 -18.91 -14.93 -11.52
CA THR A 68 -18.48 -13.75 -10.76
C THR A 68 -17.17 -13.20 -11.28
N ALA A 69 -16.20 -14.08 -11.59
CA ALA A 69 -14.92 -13.67 -12.14
C ALA A 69 -15.09 -12.99 -13.50
N TYR A 70 -15.92 -13.55 -14.38
CA TYR A 70 -16.22 -12.97 -15.68
C TYR A 70 -16.87 -11.58 -15.56
N ARG A 71 -17.90 -11.44 -14.73
CA ARG A 71 -18.57 -10.15 -14.48
C ARG A 71 -17.60 -9.09 -13.93
N LEU A 72 -16.71 -9.47 -13.02
CA LEU A 72 -15.72 -8.54 -12.46
C LEU A 72 -14.64 -8.16 -13.48
N LEU A 73 -14.24 -9.10 -14.34
CA LEU A 73 -13.31 -8.83 -15.44
C LEU A 73 -13.91 -7.81 -16.42
N GLY A 74 -15.19 -7.96 -16.78
CA GLY A 74 -15.89 -6.95 -17.59
C GLY A 74 -15.97 -5.59 -16.90
N ALA A 75 -16.24 -5.54 -15.60
CA ALA A 75 -16.38 -4.27 -14.87
C ALA A 75 -15.08 -3.44 -14.78
N GLY A 76 -13.92 -4.08 -14.83
CA GLY A 76 -12.61 -3.40 -14.80
C GLY A 76 -11.95 -3.23 -16.17
N ASP A 77 -12.59 -3.70 -17.24
CA ASP A 77 -12.12 -3.53 -18.62
C ASP A 77 -12.03 -2.04 -19.00
N GLY A 78 -10.98 -1.67 -19.72
CA GLY A 78 -10.66 -0.27 -20.03
C GLY A 78 -10.03 0.53 -18.88
N ARG A 79 -10.06 0.03 -17.64
CA ARG A 79 -9.60 0.77 -16.45
C ARG A 79 -8.27 0.27 -15.90
N LEU A 80 -8.23 -1.01 -15.51
CA LEU A 80 -7.05 -1.64 -14.89
C LEU A 80 -6.44 -2.74 -15.77
N TRP A 81 -7.19 -3.18 -16.76
CA TRP A 81 -6.77 -4.11 -17.81
C TRP A 81 -7.61 -3.84 -19.05
N ASN A 82 -7.20 -4.43 -20.18
CA ASN A 82 -8.03 -4.52 -21.37
C ASN A 82 -8.27 -5.97 -21.75
N ILE A 83 -9.50 -6.29 -22.13
CA ILE A 83 -9.85 -7.54 -22.78
C ILE A 83 -9.88 -7.29 -24.29
N TYR A 84 -9.19 -8.10 -25.07
CA TYR A 84 -9.16 -7.98 -26.52
C TYR A 84 -9.01 -9.35 -27.16
N GLN A 85 -9.51 -9.49 -28.38
CA GLN A 85 -9.30 -10.70 -29.17
C GLN A 85 -7.88 -10.71 -29.75
N SER A 86 -7.21 -11.86 -29.66
CA SER A 86 -5.88 -12.00 -30.24
C SER A 86 -5.96 -11.91 -31.77
N PRO A 87 -5.25 -10.98 -32.42
CA PRO A 87 -5.22 -10.92 -33.89
C PRO A 87 -4.61 -12.18 -34.52
N ARG A 88 -3.77 -12.89 -33.74
CA ARG A 88 -3.03 -14.08 -34.21
C ARG A 88 -3.81 -15.38 -34.06
N LEU A 89 -4.83 -15.41 -33.20
CA LEU A 89 -5.62 -16.61 -32.90
C LEU A 89 -7.10 -16.20 -32.76
N PRO A 90 -7.87 -16.26 -33.88
CA PRO A 90 -9.30 -15.97 -33.87
C PRO A 90 -10.01 -16.82 -32.81
N GLY A 91 -10.87 -16.21 -31.99
CA GLY A 91 -11.61 -16.90 -30.92
C GLY A 91 -10.92 -16.94 -29.56
N LEU A 92 -9.64 -16.59 -29.43
CA LEU A 92 -8.97 -16.48 -28.13
C LEU A 92 -8.95 -15.03 -27.63
N SER A 93 -9.63 -14.82 -26.50
CA SER A 93 -9.62 -13.54 -25.78
C SER A 93 -8.45 -13.48 -24.81
N GLN A 94 -7.73 -12.35 -24.83
CA GLN A 94 -6.58 -12.09 -23.96
C GLN A 94 -6.86 -10.90 -23.04
N ILE A 95 -6.28 -10.96 -21.84
CA ILE A 95 -6.28 -9.88 -20.86
C ILE A 95 -4.91 -9.20 -20.89
N LYS A 96 -4.84 -7.93 -21.29
CA LYS A 96 -3.66 -7.06 -21.11
C LYS A 96 -3.77 -6.33 -19.79
N ILE A 97 -3.01 -6.78 -18.80
CA ILE A 97 -2.94 -6.17 -17.48
C ILE A 97 -2.18 -4.85 -17.58
N TYR A 98 -2.73 -3.77 -17.02
CA TYR A 98 -2.04 -2.49 -17.05
C TYR A 98 -0.83 -2.48 -16.12
N SER A 99 0.20 -1.74 -16.54
CA SER A 99 1.42 -1.57 -15.77
C SER A 99 1.14 -0.84 -14.45
N LEU A 100 2.05 -1.00 -13.48
CA LEU A 100 1.98 -0.28 -12.21
C LEU A 100 1.89 1.24 -12.42
N LEU A 101 2.62 1.77 -13.41
CA LEU A 101 2.58 3.19 -13.76
C LEU A 101 1.19 3.60 -14.23
N ARG A 102 0.62 2.89 -15.22
CA ARG A 102 -0.68 3.23 -15.78
C ARG A 102 -1.81 3.14 -14.75
N VAL A 103 -1.73 2.19 -13.82
CA VAL A 103 -2.68 2.10 -12.70
C VAL A 103 -2.47 3.24 -11.69
N ALA A 104 -1.22 3.63 -11.40
CA ALA A 104 -0.95 4.78 -10.53
C ALA A 104 -1.46 6.09 -11.15
N GLU A 105 -1.24 6.29 -12.45
CA GLU A 105 -1.78 7.40 -13.24
C GLU A 105 -3.31 7.36 -13.29
N TYR A 106 -3.94 6.18 -13.35
CA TYR A 106 -5.41 6.11 -13.29
C TYR A 106 -5.97 6.68 -11.98
N PHE A 107 -5.25 6.50 -10.87
CA PHE A 107 -5.59 7.11 -9.58
C PHE A 107 -5.03 8.55 -9.42
N ASN A 108 -4.77 9.27 -10.52
CA ASN A 108 -4.01 10.54 -10.72
C ASN A 108 -4.23 11.74 -9.77
N THR A 109 -4.91 11.58 -8.65
CA THR A 109 -5.13 12.62 -7.63
C THR A 109 -4.70 12.19 -6.24
N SER A 110 -4.46 10.89 -6.00
CA SER A 110 -4.24 10.36 -4.65
C SER A 110 -2.87 9.72 -4.43
N VAL A 111 -2.08 9.49 -5.47
CA VAL A 111 -0.84 8.69 -5.41
C VAL A 111 0.36 9.43 -5.99
N LEU A 112 0.94 10.33 -5.20
CA LEU A 112 2.13 11.11 -5.58
C LEU A 112 3.43 10.29 -5.54
N ARG A 113 3.46 9.24 -4.71
CA ARG A 113 4.60 8.36 -4.52
C ARG A 113 4.13 7.01 -3.99
N LEU A 114 4.65 5.94 -4.55
CA LEU A 114 4.43 4.59 -4.07
C LEU A 114 5.46 4.24 -2.98
N SER A 115 4.98 3.79 -1.84
CA SER A 115 5.81 3.18 -0.80
C SER A 115 6.30 1.80 -1.23
N ARG A 116 7.21 1.24 -0.43
CA ARG A 116 7.63 -0.15 -0.58
C ARG A 116 6.39 -1.07 -0.53
N PRO A 117 6.22 -1.97 -1.52
CA PRO A 117 5.09 -2.88 -1.53
C PRO A 117 5.15 -3.87 -0.37
N VAL A 118 4.01 -4.51 -0.11
CA VAL A 118 3.87 -5.59 0.87
C VAL A 118 3.34 -6.84 0.20
N GLU A 119 3.70 -8.00 0.72
CA GLU A 119 3.30 -9.31 0.19
C GLU A 119 2.44 -10.07 1.21
N ILE A 120 1.42 -10.74 0.71
CA ILE A 120 0.48 -11.52 1.50
C ILE A 120 0.31 -12.89 0.85
N PRO A 121 0.24 -14.00 1.63
CA PRO A 121 -0.10 -15.29 1.07
C PRO A 121 -1.45 -15.23 0.34
N GLY A 122 -1.53 -15.73 -0.88
CA GLY A 122 -2.74 -15.62 -1.69
C GLY A 122 -3.95 -16.35 -1.10
N GLN A 123 -3.72 -17.38 -0.27
CA GLN A 123 -4.79 -17.99 0.53
C GLN A 123 -5.43 -16.99 1.50
N GLY A 124 -4.64 -16.12 2.12
CA GLY A 124 -5.13 -15.05 3.00
C GLY A 124 -5.88 -13.95 2.24
N PHE A 125 -5.72 -13.87 0.91
CA PHE A 125 -6.40 -12.91 0.04
C PHE A 125 -7.68 -13.49 -0.59
N ARG A 126 -8.26 -14.55 -0.02
CA ARG A 126 -9.51 -15.17 -0.50
C ARG A 126 -10.77 -14.52 0.09
N GLY A 127 -11.77 -14.33 -0.76
CA GLY A 127 -13.08 -13.83 -0.36
C GLY A 127 -13.16 -12.31 -0.15
N ARG A 128 -14.36 -11.76 -0.36
CA ARG A 128 -14.60 -10.30 -0.44
C ARG A 128 -14.16 -9.53 0.82
N LYS A 129 -14.44 -10.07 2.01
CA LYS A 129 -14.12 -9.40 3.28
C LYS A 129 -12.61 -9.38 3.53
N ALA A 130 -11.90 -10.47 3.23
CA ALA A 130 -10.46 -10.56 3.42
C ALA A 130 -9.73 -9.62 2.47
N LYS A 131 -10.13 -9.56 1.19
CA LYS A 131 -9.54 -8.64 0.20
C LYS A 131 -9.57 -7.20 0.69
N ARG A 132 -10.74 -6.70 1.09
CA ARG A 132 -10.88 -5.34 1.66
C ARG A 132 -10.06 -5.14 2.93
N ALA A 133 -10.05 -6.14 3.81
CA ALA A 133 -9.27 -6.07 5.04
C ALA A 133 -7.77 -5.96 4.77
N TRP A 134 -7.26 -6.69 3.77
CA TRP A 134 -5.87 -6.66 3.37
C TRP A 134 -5.48 -5.40 2.60
N LEU A 135 -6.34 -4.89 1.72
CA LEU A 135 -6.16 -3.57 1.10
C LEU A 135 -6.01 -2.50 2.19
N TYR A 136 -6.89 -2.53 3.20
CA TYR A 136 -6.81 -1.63 4.35
C TYR A 136 -5.53 -1.88 5.18
N ALA A 137 -5.21 -3.13 5.49
CA ALA A 137 -4.05 -3.47 6.31
C ALA A 137 -2.70 -3.17 5.62
N SER A 138 -2.69 -3.06 4.28
CA SER A 138 -1.50 -2.65 3.52
C SER A 138 -1.05 -1.23 3.83
N PHE A 139 -1.96 -0.37 4.31
CA PHE A 139 -1.64 0.99 4.77
C PHE A 139 -0.67 0.98 5.96
N PHE A 140 -0.74 -0.05 6.82
CA PHE A 140 0.12 -0.17 7.99
C PHE A 140 1.46 -0.80 7.62
N LYS A 141 2.51 -0.40 8.36
CA LYS A 141 3.83 -0.99 8.16
C LYS A 141 3.85 -2.44 8.66
N PRO A 142 4.61 -3.34 8.01
CA PRO A 142 4.87 -4.69 8.51
C PRO A 142 5.44 -4.70 9.93
N ASP A 143 5.26 -5.80 10.65
CA ASP A 143 5.88 -6.00 11.96
C ASP A 143 7.41 -5.83 11.89
N GLY A 144 8.02 -5.35 12.97
CA GLY A 144 9.44 -4.99 13.02
C GLY A 144 9.83 -3.74 12.23
N SER A 145 8.88 -3.01 11.65
CA SER A 145 9.14 -1.69 11.05
C SER A 145 8.77 -0.57 12.02
N ARG A 146 9.56 0.50 12.06
CA ARG A 146 9.17 1.70 12.81
C ARG A 146 7.89 2.29 12.23
N ALA A 147 6.82 2.29 13.01
CA ALA A 147 5.52 2.85 12.66
C ALA A 147 5.18 3.96 13.65
N LYS A 148 4.56 5.04 13.16
CA LYS A 148 4.17 6.17 13.98
C LYS A 148 2.78 5.92 14.61
N PRO A 149 2.56 6.38 15.85
CA PRO A 149 1.23 6.44 16.44
C PRO A 149 0.24 7.17 15.52
N ILE A 150 -0.95 6.61 15.31
CA ILE A 150 -2.00 7.24 14.49
C ILE A 150 -3.38 7.02 15.13
N SER A 151 -4.23 8.04 15.04
CA SER A 151 -5.62 7.95 15.52
C SER A 151 -6.49 7.20 14.51
N ARG A 152 -7.60 6.60 14.97
CA ARG A 152 -8.56 5.94 14.06
C ARG A 152 -9.27 6.92 13.14
N ASP A 153 -9.41 8.16 13.57
CA ASP A 153 -10.08 9.20 12.80
C ASP A 153 -9.15 9.66 11.67
N SER A 154 -7.86 9.87 11.96
CA SER A 154 -6.84 10.07 10.92
C SER A 154 -6.73 8.88 9.95
N ILE A 155 -6.87 7.63 10.42
CA ILE A 155 -6.95 6.46 9.53
C ILE A 155 -8.20 6.52 8.64
N LYS A 156 -9.35 6.95 9.17
CA LYS A 156 -10.59 7.09 8.40
C LYS A 156 -10.40 8.13 7.31
N ASP A 157 -9.80 9.28 7.61
CA ASP A 157 -9.56 10.33 6.63
C ASP A 157 -8.53 9.90 5.57
N ALA A 158 -7.51 9.15 5.99
CA ALA A 158 -6.50 8.61 5.10
C ALA A 158 -7.02 7.49 4.19
N THR A 159 -7.93 6.63 4.65
CA THR A 159 -8.34 5.39 3.93
C THR A 159 -9.79 5.37 3.44
N GLY A 160 -10.64 6.29 3.91
CA GLY A 160 -12.10 6.26 3.71
C GLY A 160 -12.84 5.22 4.56
N VAL A 161 -12.14 4.37 5.31
CA VAL A 161 -12.75 3.26 6.05
C VAL A 161 -13.31 3.73 7.39
N LYS A 162 -14.62 3.52 7.62
CA LYS A 162 -15.30 3.90 8.86
C LYS A 162 -14.76 3.13 10.07
N ARG A 163 -14.75 3.77 11.25
CA ARG A 163 -14.21 3.21 12.52
C ARG A 163 -14.71 1.80 12.86
N ARG A 164 -16.00 1.51 12.64
CA ARG A 164 -16.58 0.16 12.83
C ARG A 164 -15.99 -0.87 11.88
N GLN A 165 -15.79 -0.49 10.61
CA GLN A 165 -15.20 -1.36 9.59
C GLN A 165 -13.70 -1.57 9.84
N GLN A 166 -12.96 -0.53 10.26
CA GLN A 166 -11.56 -0.64 10.64
C GLN A 166 -11.36 -1.75 11.68
N LYS A 167 -12.12 -1.75 12.79
CA LYS A 167 -12.04 -2.79 13.83
C LYS A 167 -12.27 -4.19 13.27
N ARG A 168 -13.23 -4.33 12.35
CA ARG A 168 -13.54 -5.61 11.69
C ARG A 168 -12.38 -6.05 10.79
N TYR A 169 -11.80 -5.13 10.02
CA TYR A 169 -10.68 -5.41 9.15
C TYR A 169 -9.39 -5.70 9.92
N ASP A 170 -9.13 -4.98 11.01
CA ASP A 170 -8.02 -5.25 11.93
C ASP A 170 -8.09 -6.72 12.41
N LYS A 171 -9.29 -7.19 12.79
CA LYS A 171 -9.50 -8.59 13.21
C LYS A 171 -9.28 -9.58 12.07
N VAL A 172 -9.81 -9.30 10.87
CA VAL A 172 -9.70 -10.20 9.71
C VAL A 172 -8.27 -10.31 9.19
N ALA A 173 -7.54 -9.19 9.11
CA ALA A 173 -6.16 -9.15 8.64
C ALA A 173 -5.12 -9.45 9.74
N GLY A 174 -5.56 -9.65 10.99
CA GLY A 174 -4.69 -9.90 12.14
C GLY A 174 -3.77 -8.72 12.49
N THR A 175 -4.20 -7.49 12.21
CA THR A 175 -3.43 -6.26 12.48
C THR A 175 -3.11 -6.14 13.97
N LYS A 176 -1.82 -6.08 14.31
CA LYS A 176 -1.35 -5.93 15.68
C LYS A 176 -1.47 -4.47 16.08
N ARG A 177 -2.10 -4.21 17.23
CA ARG A 177 -2.31 -2.88 17.79
C ARG A 177 -1.48 -2.73 19.06
N VAL A 178 -0.63 -1.70 19.10
CA VAL A 178 0.17 -1.33 20.27
C VAL A 178 -0.36 0.00 20.81
N ALA A 179 -0.70 0.04 22.09
CA ALA A 179 -1.14 1.25 22.76
C ALA A 179 0.08 2.13 23.09
N ASN A 180 -0.02 3.43 22.82
CA ASN A 180 1.03 4.39 23.15
C ASN A 180 0.52 5.39 24.19
N PHE A 181 1.44 5.80 25.06
CA PHE A 181 1.20 6.76 26.13
C PHE A 181 2.17 7.92 25.99
N ALA A 182 1.73 9.12 26.38
CA ALA A 182 2.63 10.24 26.50
C ALA A 182 3.46 10.07 27.78
N CYS A 183 4.77 10.25 27.66
CA CYS A 183 5.71 10.16 28.77
C CYS A 183 6.52 11.45 28.85
N TYR A 184 6.94 11.81 30.06
CA TYR A 184 7.97 12.81 30.32
C TYR A 184 9.13 12.17 31.05
N GLN A 185 10.29 12.78 31.00
CA GLN A 185 11.46 12.36 31.77
C GLN A 185 11.43 13.10 33.11
N ASP A 186 11.49 12.36 34.22
CA ASP A 186 11.59 12.97 35.55
C ASP A 186 13.01 13.49 35.84
N SER A 187 13.18 14.16 36.98
CA SER A 187 14.46 14.72 37.44
C SER A 187 15.54 13.66 37.65
N GLN A 188 15.17 12.38 37.76
CA GLN A 188 16.08 11.23 37.89
C GLN A 188 16.35 10.55 36.54
N GLY A 189 15.86 11.11 35.43
CA GLY A 189 16.06 10.59 34.09
C GLY A 189 15.13 9.43 33.70
N LYS A 190 14.17 9.04 34.55
CA LYS A 190 13.23 7.93 34.30
C LYS A 190 12.00 8.42 33.54
N LEU A 191 11.56 7.61 32.58
CA LEU A 191 10.36 7.89 31.78
C LEU A 191 9.09 7.56 32.57
N THR A 192 8.36 8.59 32.96
CA THR A 192 7.09 8.48 33.68
C THR A 192 5.94 8.90 32.77
N ARG A 193 4.80 8.20 32.86
CA ARG A 193 3.63 8.51 32.03
C ARG A 193 3.01 9.82 32.48
N MET A 194 2.68 10.67 31.53
CA MET A 194 1.90 11.87 31.78
C MET A 194 0.49 11.45 32.20
N ARG A 195 0.05 11.88 33.38
CA ARG A 195 -1.31 11.69 33.87
C ARG A 195 -2.03 13.02 33.88
N HIS A 196 -3.32 13.01 33.61
CA HIS A 196 -4.19 14.15 33.82
C HIS A 196 -5.35 13.74 34.71
N LEU A 197 -5.81 14.67 35.53
CA LEU A 197 -7.01 14.51 36.34
C LEU A 197 -8.24 14.58 35.41
N VAL A 198 -9.17 13.66 35.57
CA VAL A 198 -10.45 13.65 34.87
C VAL A 198 -11.56 13.62 35.90
N ASP A 199 -12.42 14.63 35.87
CA ASP A 199 -13.62 14.67 36.69
C ASP A 199 -14.66 13.69 36.15
N GLY A 200 -15.00 12.69 36.95
CA GLY A 200 -16.15 11.83 36.74
C GLY A 200 -17.38 12.36 37.49
N LYS A 201 -18.53 11.72 37.29
CA LYS A 201 -19.80 12.13 37.92
C LYS A 201 -19.77 12.22 39.45
N SER A 202 -18.91 11.44 40.12
CA SER A 202 -18.85 11.38 41.59
C SER A 202 -17.44 11.36 42.17
N ARG A 203 -16.40 11.21 41.34
CA ARG A 203 -14.99 11.10 41.76
C ARG A 203 -14.05 11.58 40.66
N GLN A 204 -12.89 12.06 41.06
CA GLN A 204 -11.79 12.41 40.16
C GLN A 204 -10.91 11.18 39.90
N TRP A 205 -10.44 11.03 38.67
CA TRP A 205 -9.60 9.92 38.24
C TRP A 205 -8.30 10.44 37.64
N LEU A 206 -7.16 9.91 38.09
CA LEU A 206 -5.90 10.11 37.38
C LEU A 206 -5.83 9.16 36.18
N LYS A 207 -5.77 9.71 34.97
CA LYS A 207 -5.76 8.95 33.73
C LYS A 207 -4.47 9.18 32.96
N ASP A 208 -3.82 8.09 32.54
CA ASP A 208 -2.67 8.17 31.64
C ASP A 208 -3.09 8.83 30.31
N ARG A 209 -2.34 9.87 29.90
CA ARG A 209 -2.54 10.55 28.61
C ARG A 209 -2.19 9.58 27.48
N ARG A 210 -3.21 9.17 26.72
CA ARG A 210 -3.06 8.27 25.58
C ARG A 210 -2.71 9.02 24.30
N LEU A 211 -1.79 8.46 23.53
CA LEU A 211 -1.51 8.85 22.16
C LEU A 211 -2.31 7.97 21.18
N GLY A 212 -2.21 8.25 19.88
CA GLY A 212 -2.67 7.32 18.85
C GLY A 212 -2.07 5.93 19.05
N ASN A 213 -2.73 4.89 18.54
CA ASN A 213 -2.14 3.55 18.60
C ASN A 213 -1.17 3.36 17.44
N THR A 214 -0.18 2.50 17.62
CA THR A 214 0.63 2.00 16.52
C THR A 214 -0.01 0.73 15.98
N TYR A 215 -0.07 0.62 14.67
CA TYR A 215 -0.67 -0.53 13.98
C TYR A 215 0.39 -1.19 13.10
N HIS A 216 0.48 -2.52 13.19
CA HIS A 216 1.36 -3.33 12.35
C HIS A 216 0.56 -4.34 11.55
N SER A 217 0.84 -4.38 10.25
CA SER A 217 0.29 -5.39 9.36
C SER A 217 1.03 -6.72 9.53
N ARG A 218 0.32 -7.83 9.32
CA ARG A 218 0.92 -9.17 9.18
C ARG A 218 1.49 -9.42 7.78
N ALA A 219 1.31 -8.47 6.85
CA ALA A 219 1.91 -8.55 5.53
C ALA A 219 3.45 -8.51 5.61
N LEU A 220 4.11 -9.20 4.70
CA LEU A 220 5.56 -9.28 4.60
C LEU A 220 6.11 -8.09 3.81
N LYS A 221 7.35 -7.69 4.10
CA LYS A 221 8.05 -6.68 3.29
C LYS A 221 8.39 -7.27 1.93
N ALA A 222 7.89 -6.67 0.86
CA ALA A 222 8.21 -7.10 -0.50
C ALA A 222 9.47 -6.39 -1.03
N GLN A 223 10.07 -6.94 -2.09
CA GLN A 223 11.13 -6.25 -2.82
C GLN A 223 10.60 -5.04 -3.59
N GLY A 224 11.38 -3.96 -3.66
CA GLY A 224 10.95 -2.70 -4.26
C GLY A 224 10.66 -2.79 -5.77
N GLY A 225 11.40 -3.61 -6.51
CA GLY A 225 11.21 -3.81 -7.95
C GLY A 225 11.07 -2.49 -8.74
N MET A 226 10.08 -2.44 -9.63
CA MET A 226 9.80 -1.28 -10.50
C MET A 226 9.31 -0.03 -9.77
N THR A 227 9.03 -0.09 -8.46
CA THR A 227 8.51 1.05 -7.68
C THR A 227 9.43 2.26 -7.76
N LYS A 228 10.76 2.06 -7.76
CA LYS A 228 11.75 3.15 -7.89
C LYS A 228 11.63 3.86 -9.24
N LYS A 229 11.49 3.08 -10.33
CA LYS A 229 11.34 3.62 -11.69
C LYS A 229 10.01 4.35 -11.86
N VAL A 230 8.91 3.76 -11.38
CA VAL A 230 7.58 4.38 -11.43
C VAL A 230 7.57 5.69 -10.64
N ASN A 231 8.12 5.70 -9.41
CA ASN A 231 8.23 6.93 -8.63
C ASN A 231 9.07 8.01 -9.33
N ALA A 232 10.15 7.63 -10.03
CA ALA A 232 10.93 8.58 -10.80
C ALA A 232 10.13 9.22 -11.94
N ILE A 233 9.24 8.46 -12.58
CA ILE A 233 8.36 8.94 -13.65
C ILE A 233 7.25 9.82 -13.08
N LEU A 234 6.52 9.36 -12.07
CA LEU A 234 5.45 10.12 -11.41
C LEU A 234 5.93 11.47 -10.87
N GLN A 235 7.18 11.53 -10.40
CA GLN A 235 7.80 12.77 -9.90
C GLN A 235 8.34 13.67 -11.02
N ARG A 236 8.57 13.15 -12.23
CA ARG A 236 8.94 13.96 -13.40
C ARG A 236 7.71 14.55 -14.08
N SER A 237 6.61 13.81 -14.15
CA SER A 237 5.35 14.28 -14.74
C SER A 237 4.71 15.44 -13.96
N LEU A 238 5.02 15.58 -12.67
CA LEU A 238 4.57 16.71 -11.84
C LEU A 238 5.40 18.00 -12.06
N ASN A 239 6.62 17.90 -12.56
CA ASN A 239 7.57 19.02 -12.68
C ASN A 239 7.77 19.45 -14.15
N TRP A 240 6.72 19.43 -14.97
CA TRP A 240 6.78 20.03 -16.31
C TRP A 240 6.90 21.56 -16.18
N GLY A 241 8.13 22.05 -16.08
CA GLY A 241 8.47 23.49 -16.02
C GLY A 241 9.62 23.86 -15.08
N GLU A 242 9.91 23.05 -14.06
CA GLU A 242 11.03 23.30 -13.15
C GLU A 242 12.22 22.39 -13.52
N ALA A 243 13.20 22.98 -14.20
CA ALA A 243 14.50 22.35 -14.42
C ALA A 243 15.05 21.89 -13.06
N ARG A 244 15.15 20.57 -12.85
CA ARG A 244 15.87 20.04 -11.71
C ARG A 244 17.35 20.37 -11.91
N LEU A 245 17.88 21.29 -11.10
CA LEU A 245 19.32 21.39 -10.90
C LEU A 245 19.85 19.97 -10.65
N PRO A 246 20.81 19.48 -11.46
CA PRO A 246 21.34 18.14 -11.29
C PRO A 246 21.95 18.03 -9.88
N LYS A 247 21.45 17.07 -9.09
CA LYS A 247 21.94 16.74 -7.72
C LYS A 247 23.41 16.27 -7.67
N ARG A 248 24.21 16.50 -8.71
CA ARG A 248 25.62 16.12 -8.82
C ARG A 248 26.59 17.30 -8.62
N PHE A 249 26.15 18.43 -8.08
CA PHE A 249 27.02 19.54 -7.69
C PHE A 249 26.99 19.86 -6.20
N PHE A 250 26.67 18.88 -5.33
CA PHE A 250 27.06 19.00 -3.93
C PHE A 250 28.46 18.45 -3.79
N LEU A 251 29.41 19.38 -3.86
CA LEU A 251 30.76 19.27 -3.36
C LEU A 251 30.72 18.54 -2.00
N THR A 252 31.46 17.44 -1.90
CA THR A 252 31.76 16.78 -0.62
C THR A 252 32.33 17.82 0.37
N PRO A 253 32.12 17.68 1.70
CA PRO A 253 32.59 18.65 2.72
C PRO A 253 34.11 18.64 2.92
N GLY A 254 34.87 18.75 1.84
CA GLY A 254 36.32 18.65 1.76
C GLY A 254 36.93 19.19 0.46
N SER A 255 36.13 19.61 -0.53
CA SER A 255 36.64 20.28 -1.74
C SER A 255 36.44 21.80 -1.65
N LEU A 256 37.32 22.43 -0.87
CA LEU A 256 37.96 23.74 -0.99
C LEU A 256 37.26 24.87 -1.78
N ILE A 257 37.11 26.03 -1.14
CA ILE A 257 37.99 27.20 -1.33
C ILE A 257 37.96 28.02 -0.02
N ARG A 258 39.14 28.29 0.54
CA ARG A 258 39.35 29.32 1.57
C ARG A 258 39.00 30.67 0.92
N SER A 259 37.92 31.31 1.34
CA SER A 259 37.77 32.75 1.17
C SER A 259 38.26 33.43 2.44
N SER A 260 39.35 34.17 2.31
CA SER A 260 39.92 35.03 3.34
C SER A 260 39.14 36.33 3.39
N GLU A 261 38.01 36.37 4.09
CA GLU A 261 37.42 37.66 4.48
C GLU A 261 36.45 37.42 5.64
N ARG A 262 36.93 37.79 6.83
CA ARG A 262 36.12 38.13 8.00
C ARG A 262 35.58 39.54 7.74
N HIS A 263 34.29 39.78 7.91
CA HIS A 263 33.69 41.02 8.40
C HIS A 263 32.28 40.62 8.87
N GLU A 264 32.06 40.57 10.19
CA GLU A 264 31.42 41.62 10.97
C GLU A 264 29.97 41.85 10.55
N GLU A 265 29.05 41.49 11.45
CA GLU A 265 27.73 42.12 11.75
C GLU A 265 26.92 41.07 12.56
N ALA A 266 26.89 41.10 13.89
CA ALA A 266 26.33 42.07 14.83
C ALA A 266 24.92 41.67 15.32
N PHE A 267 24.87 41.37 16.63
CA PHE A 267 23.75 41.20 17.56
C PHE A 267 22.80 40.00 17.41
#